data_AF-A0A7S3LN52-F1
#
_entry.id   AF-A0A7S3LN52-F1
#
_cell.length_a   1.000
_cell.length_b   1.000
_cell.length_c   1.000
_cell.angle_alpha   90.00
_cell.angle_beta   90.00
_cell.angle_gamma   90.00
#
_symmetry.space_group_name_H-M   'P 1'
#
loop_
_entity.id
_entity.type
_entity.pdbx_description
1 polymer ?
#
loop_
_entity_poly.entity_id
_entity_poly.type
_entity_poly.pdbx_seq_one_letter_code
_entity_poly.pdbx_strand_id
1 'polypeptide(L)'
;KPDIYFCNEDASGMEPRIQFCKEQGVQMFIHPRIPEKGLKERTSTDMKARLREMVLKEEENLDLNDVNDFHTVFPWRLCFAGGWLDLKWCNEIYPGSVITINIKHHPGICDDLCGLATSSRKHAIKLWNGKLPKHLDAVTAAKYLYGAENFEHFGKAKGPMKEWERVSYSAGSQDHIGLMFPGINRLNYTGQHWPSSVRHIMDKTIVEWLESVLNIIKIPFESRPANFNSQRVNNLTDESISLEKRVAMVKLLSDASDLVWKGITEMDSDAVGKGLSDTMKAWETMLPYTVDPYRGEDSEKSQQLREYWTKYDIPYTKGCLFSGAGGGYLMIISDSDEVIEGAMKIQINLDEICPNSTYEF
;
A
#
# COMPACT_ATOMS: atom_id res chain seq x y z
N LYS A 1 28.94 -22.54 -22.55
CA LYS A 1 29.88 -22.07 -21.50
C LYS A 1 30.76 -21.00 -22.12
N PRO A 2 30.80 -19.77 -21.59
CA PRO A 2 31.64 -18.70 -22.16
C PRO A 2 33.12 -18.96 -21.83
N ASP A 3 34.02 -18.58 -22.74
CA ASP A 3 35.47 -18.67 -22.51
C ASP A 3 35.98 -17.46 -21.71
N ILE A 4 35.27 -16.33 -21.79
CA ILE A 4 35.67 -15.06 -21.19
C ILE A 4 34.49 -14.42 -20.43
N TYR A 5 34.77 -13.90 -19.25
CA TYR A 5 33.89 -13.05 -18.47
C TYR A 5 34.53 -11.67 -18.26
N PHE A 6 33.87 -10.61 -18.74
CA PHE A 6 34.37 -9.24 -18.67
C PHE A 6 33.57 -8.44 -17.64
N CYS A 7 34.24 -7.74 -16.73
CA CYS A 7 33.57 -6.82 -15.82
C CYS A 7 34.46 -5.62 -15.45
N ASN A 8 33.85 -4.60 -14.89
CA ASN A 8 34.58 -3.46 -14.33
C ASN A 8 35.11 -3.80 -12.93
N GLU A 9 36.13 -3.08 -12.48
CA GLU A 9 36.70 -3.22 -11.13
C GLU A 9 35.71 -2.93 -9.99
N ASP A 10 34.70 -2.08 -10.25
CA ASP A 10 33.65 -1.69 -9.29
C ASP A 10 32.45 -2.67 -9.25
N ALA A 11 32.56 -3.83 -9.92
CA ALA A 11 31.51 -4.83 -9.94
C ALA A 11 31.31 -5.48 -8.57
N SER A 12 30.07 -5.57 -8.09
CA SER A 12 29.78 -6.16 -6.78
C SER A 12 30.05 -7.67 -6.75
N GLY A 13 30.63 -8.16 -5.64
CA GLY A 13 30.85 -9.59 -5.41
C GLY A 13 31.98 -10.17 -6.25
N MET A 14 33.09 -9.43 -6.41
CA MET A 14 34.24 -9.86 -7.21
C MET A 14 34.81 -11.20 -6.77
N GLU A 15 34.96 -11.41 -5.47
CA GLU A 15 35.62 -12.60 -4.94
C GLU A 15 34.83 -13.90 -5.22
N PRO A 16 33.51 -13.98 -4.96
CA PRO A 16 32.69 -15.09 -5.44
C PRO A 16 32.70 -15.28 -6.96
N ARG A 17 32.73 -14.20 -7.74
CA ARG A 17 32.75 -14.26 -9.22
C ARG A 17 34.07 -14.80 -9.74
N ILE A 18 35.20 -14.39 -9.16
CA ILE A 18 36.54 -14.88 -9.49
C ILE A 18 36.61 -16.38 -9.20
N GLN A 19 36.11 -16.79 -8.03
CA GLN A 19 36.10 -18.19 -7.63
C GLN A 19 35.26 -19.03 -8.59
N PHE A 20 34.06 -18.57 -8.92
CA PHE A 20 33.19 -19.25 -9.89
C PHE A 20 33.82 -19.32 -11.30
N CYS A 21 34.44 -18.23 -11.77
CA CYS A 21 35.13 -18.23 -13.07
C CYS A 21 36.29 -19.23 -13.09
N LYS A 22 37.05 -19.36 -12.00
CA LYS A 22 38.12 -20.37 -11.86
C LYS A 22 37.57 -21.80 -11.88
N GLU A 23 36.54 -22.09 -11.09
CA GLU A 23 35.88 -23.40 -11.05
C GLU A 23 35.32 -23.80 -12.41
N GLN A 24 34.78 -22.81 -13.12
CA GLN A 24 34.28 -23.00 -14.46
C GLN A 24 35.37 -22.84 -15.51
N GLY A 25 36.66 -22.64 -15.23
CA GLY A 25 37.68 -22.44 -16.27
C GLY A 25 37.34 -21.35 -17.29
N VAL A 26 36.69 -20.27 -16.85
CA VAL A 26 36.35 -19.07 -17.63
C VAL A 26 37.40 -18.01 -17.31
N GLN A 27 37.99 -17.39 -18.33
CA GLN A 27 38.98 -16.34 -18.15
C GLN A 27 38.29 -15.02 -17.77
N MET A 28 38.68 -14.42 -16.64
CA MET A 28 38.09 -13.18 -16.16
C MET A 28 38.96 -11.97 -16.53
N PHE A 29 38.36 -10.95 -17.14
CA PHE A 29 39.00 -9.66 -17.43
C PHE A 29 38.33 -8.55 -16.63
N ILE A 30 39.13 -7.85 -15.83
CA ILE A 30 38.69 -6.75 -14.96
C ILE A 30 39.23 -5.45 -15.55
N HIS A 31 38.35 -4.54 -15.93
CA HIS A 31 38.73 -3.28 -16.53
C HIS A 31 38.61 -2.13 -15.52
N PRO A 32 39.65 -1.27 -15.39
CA PRO A 32 39.57 -0.09 -14.54
C PRO A 32 38.62 0.96 -15.14
N ARG A 33 37.92 1.71 -14.29
CA ARG A 33 37.04 2.80 -14.73
C ARG A 33 37.75 4.13 -14.48
N ILE A 34 38.15 4.80 -15.56
CA ILE A 34 38.71 6.14 -15.49
C ILE A 34 37.65 7.11 -16.04
N PRO A 35 36.96 7.91 -15.20
CA PRO A 35 35.99 8.89 -15.66
C PRO A 35 36.66 9.96 -16.55
N GLU A 36 35.96 10.43 -17.57
CA GLU A 36 36.43 11.59 -18.33
C GLU A 36 36.48 12.85 -17.46
N LYS A 37 37.46 13.72 -17.75
CA LYS A 37 37.77 14.91 -16.95
C LYS A 37 36.55 15.83 -16.84
N GLY A 38 36.03 16.01 -15.63
CA GLY A 38 34.87 16.87 -15.33
C GLY A 38 33.60 16.12 -14.95
N LEU A 39 33.57 14.79 -15.08
CA LEU A 39 32.48 13.96 -14.57
C LEU A 39 32.79 13.47 -13.15
N LYS A 40 31.85 13.66 -12.21
CA LYS A 40 31.94 13.04 -10.89
C LYS A 40 31.78 11.53 -11.03
N GLU A 41 32.60 10.79 -10.32
CA GLU A 41 32.52 9.34 -10.18
C GLU A 41 31.14 8.98 -9.62
N ARG A 42 30.28 8.38 -10.45
CA ARG A 42 28.96 7.88 -10.01
C ARG A 42 28.92 6.40 -10.31
N THR A 43 29.28 5.58 -9.32
CA THR A 43 29.14 4.15 -9.47
C THR A 43 27.68 3.78 -9.20
N SER A 44 27.07 2.97 -10.06
CA SER A 44 25.79 2.33 -9.75
C SER A 44 25.86 1.46 -8.47
N THR A 45 27.09 1.21 -8.01
CA THR A 45 27.45 0.52 -6.77
C THR A 45 27.27 1.44 -5.56
N ASP A 46 27.63 2.73 -5.60
CA ASP A 46 27.37 3.68 -4.50
C ASP A 46 25.89 3.93 -4.30
N MET A 47 25.11 4.03 -5.36
CA MET A 47 23.64 4.13 -5.23
C MET A 47 23.03 2.84 -4.68
N LYS A 48 23.57 1.66 -5.04
CA LYS A 48 23.15 0.38 -4.47
C LYS A 48 23.63 0.20 -3.03
N ALA A 49 24.79 0.74 -2.67
CA ALA A 49 25.34 0.73 -1.33
C ALA A 49 24.52 1.65 -0.43
N ARG A 50 24.15 2.85 -0.91
CA ARG A 50 23.19 3.75 -0.25
C ARG A 50 21.81 3.12 -0.10
N LEU A 51 21.26 2.50 -1.16
CA LEU A 51 19.97 1.81 -1.07
C LEU A 51 20.01 0.60 -0.14
N ARG A 52 21.12 -0.18 -0.13
CA ARG A 52 21.32 -1.28 0.81
C ARG A 52 21.53 -0.77 2.23
N GLU A 53 22.25 0.33 2.42
CA GLU A 53 22.35 0.99 3.72
C GLU A 53 21.00 1.52 4.16
N MET A 54 20.14 2.05 3.27
CA MET A 54 18.78 2.48 3.63
C MET A 54 17.89 1.30 4.03
N VAL A 55 17.98 0.17 3.32
CA VAL A 55 17.21 -1.05 3.64
C VAL A 55 17.74 -1.78 4.87
N LEU A 56 19.05 -1.74 5.13
CA LEU A 56 19.67 -2.34 6.32
C LEU A 56 19.61 -1.42 7.55
N LYS A 57 19.53 -0.09 7.36
CA LYS A 57 19.41 0.92 8.44
C LYS A 57 17.95 1.31 8.73
N GLU A 58 16.95 0.73 8.06
CA GLU A 58 15.55 0.74 8.52
C GLU A 58 15.37 -0.01 9.87
N GLU A 59 16.39 -0.78 10.32
CA GLU A 59 16.42 -1.42 11.65
C GLU A 59 17.06 -0.55 12.76
N GLU A 60 17.76 0.53 12.44
CA GLU A 60 18.40 1.40 13.45
C GLU A 60 18.14 2.89 13.17
N ASN A 61 17.29 3.48 14.02
CA ASN A 61 16.91 4.90 14.08
C ASN A 61 18.01 5.88 13.60
N LEU A 62 17.78 6.55 12.46
CA LEU A 62 18.55 7.72 12.06
C LEU A 62 17.67 8.84 11.51
N ASP A 63 18.11 10.06 11.83
CA ASP A 63 17.50 11.35 11.52
C ASP A 63 17.45 11.61 10.01
N LEU A 64 16.23 11.69 9.47
CA LEU A 64 15.91 11.74 8.04
C LEU A 64 16.02 13.13 7.41
N ASN A 65 16.57 14.12 8.13
CA ASN A 65 16.65 15.50 7.66
C ASN A 65 17.66 15.77 6.52
N ASP A 66 18.47 14.80 6.09
CA ASP A 66 19.59 15.03 5.15
C ASP A 66 19.52 14.28 3.81
N VAL A 67 18.34 13.79 3.39
CA VAL A 67 18.19 13.03 2.13
C VAL A 67 17.23 13.71 1.16
N ASN A 68 17.69 14.73 0.44
CA ASN A 68 16.95 15.36 -0.67
C ASN A 68 16.82 14.50 -1.95
N ASP A 69 17.08 13.18 -1.89
CA ASP A 69 17.15 12.29 -3.08
C ASP A 69 16.09 11.16 -3.04
N PHE A 70 14.85 11.50 -2.64
CA PHE A 70 13.73 10.56 -2.54
C PHE A 70 13.13 10.09 -3.89
N HIS A 71 13.60 10.62 -5.04
CA HIS A 71 13.01 10.35 -6.36
C HIS A 71 13.30 8.95 -6.95
N THR A 72 13.86 8.02 -6.16
CA THR A 72 14.18 6.65 -6.60
C THR A 72 13.66 5.55 -5.69
N VAL A 73 12.94 5.89 -4.61
CA VAL A 73 12.41 4.93 -3.63
C VAL A 73 10.96 4.59 -3.97
N PHE A 74 10.55 3.34 -3.80
CA PHE A 74 9.14 2.97 -3.96
C PHE A 74 8.27 3.80 -3.01
N PRO A 75 7.19 4.42 -3.53
CA PRO A 75 6.29 5.21 -2.71
C PRO A 75 5.53 4.31 -1.73
N TRP A 76 4.71 4.96 -0.91
CA TRP A 76 3.76 4.29 -0.04
C TRP A 76 2.34 4.54 -0.54
N ARG A 77 1.38 3.78 -0.02
CA ARG A 77 0.00 3.84 -0.47
C ARG A 77 -0.93 3.80 0.74
N LEU A 78 -1.94 4.66 0.79
CA LEU A 78 -3.08 4.53 1.69
C LEU A 78 -4.26 3.84 1.01
N CYS A 79 -4.85 2.84 1.68
CA CYS A 79 -6.20 2.36 1.36
C CYS A 79 -7.20 3.38 1.93
N PHE A 80 -7.66 4.33 1.11
CA PHE A 80 -8.41 5.49 1.59
C PHE A 80 -9.91 5.26 1.73
N ALA A 81 -10.54 4.53 0.81
CA ALA A 81 -11.96 4.15 0.92
C ALA A 81 -12.27 2.92 0.06
N GLY A 82 -13.36 2.21 0.38
CA GLY A 82 -13.86 1.10 -0.43
C GLY A 82 -13.01 -0.19 -0.38
N GLY A 83 -12.01 -0.27 0.50
CA GLY A 83 -11.18 -1.48 0.64
C GLY A 83 -12.01 -2.76 0.77
N TRP A 84 -11.50 -3.86 0.19
CA TRP A 84 -12.17 -5.14 -0.09
C TRP A 84 -12.92 -5.22 -1.43
N LEU A 85 -13.33 -4.10 -2.04
CA LEU A 85 -13.98 -4.11 -3.36
C LEU A 85 -13.03 -4.56 -4.49
N ASP A 86 -11.73 -4.63 -4.26
CA ASP A 86 -10.76 -5.19 -5.21
C ASP A 86 -10.64 -6.73 -5.15
N LEU A 87 -11.35 -7.37 -4.21
CA LEU A 87 -11.47 -8.82 -4.18
C LEU A 87 -12.72 -9.26 -4.93
N LYS A 88 -12.53 -10.23 -5.84
CA LYS A 88 -13.59 -10.72 -6.73
C LYS A 88 -14.84 -11.17 -5.97
N TRP A 89 -14.68 -11.88 -4.85
CA TRP A 89 -15.81 -12.35 -4.04
C TRP A 89 -16.67 -11.22 -3.46
N CYS A 90 -16.14 -10.00 -3.36
CA CYS A 90 -16.88 -8.81 -2.94
C CYS A 90 -17.57 -8.16 -4.13
N ASN A 91 -16.78 -7.81 -5.17
CA ASN A 91 -17.30 -7.01 -6.29
C ASN A 91 -18.15 -7.80 -7.30
N GLU A 92 -18.20 -9.13 -7.21
CA GLU A 92 -19.15 -9.95 -7.98
C GLU A 92 -20.57 -9.93 -7.40
N ILE A 93 -20.71 -9.57 -6.11
CA ILE A 93 -22.02 -9.40 -5.46
C ILE A 93 -22.61 -8.04 -5.86
N TYR A 94 -21.81 -6.98 -5.84
CA TYR A 94 -22.21 -5.64 -6.26
C TYR A 94 -20.97 -4.83 -6.70
N PRO A 95 -21.01 -4.11 -7.85
CA PRO A 95 -19.88 -3.34 -8.35
C PRO A 95 -19.58 -2.13 -7.44
N GLY A 96 -18.34 -1.66 -7.45
CA GLY A 96 -17.96 -0.49 -6.64
C GLY A 96 -16.53 -0.06 -6.90
N SER A 97 -16.02 0.88 -6.11
CA SER A 97 -14.67 1.40 -6.30
C SER A 97 -13.80 1.40 -5.03
N VAL A 98 -12.50 1.22 -5.22
CA VAL A 98 -11.50 1.44 -4.17
C VAL A 98 -10.79 2.76 -4.45
N ILE A 99 -10.64 3.60 -3.42
CA ILE A 99 -9.84 4.82 -3.49
C ILE A 99 -8.49 4.57 -2.83
N THR A 100 -7.41 4.83 -3.56
CA THR A 100 -6.04 4.69 -3.06
C THR A 100 -5.29 6.00 -3.24
N ILE A 101 -4.49 6.39 -2.25
CA ILE A 101 -3.65 7.60 -2.32
C ILE A 101 -2.19 7.18 -2.28
N ASN A 102 -1.42 7.57 -3.29
CA ASN A 102 0.02 7.39 -3.31
C ASN A 102 0.68 8.51 -2.50
N ILE A 103 1.53 8.16 -1.54
CA ILE A 103 2.14 9.13 -0.63
C ILE A 103 3.65 9.01 -0.64
N LYS A 104 4.32 10.14 -0.38
CA LYS A 104 5.75 10.19 -0.13
C LYS A 104 6.06 9.56 1.23
N HIS A 105 7.32 9.19 1.41
CA HIS A 105 7.79 8.66 2.68
C HIS A 105 7.59 9.71 3.80
N HIS A 106 6.99 9.31 4.91
CA HIS A 106 6.83 10.12 6.11
C HIS A 106 7.38 9.35 7.33
N PRO A 107 8.35 9.90 8.09
CA PRO A 107 9.07 9.17 9.15
C PRO A 107 8.19 8.61 10.27
N GLY A 108 7.06 9.27 10.58
CA GLY A 108 6.13 8.80 11.63
C GLY A 108 4.99 7.91 11.14
N ILE A 109 4.82 7.76 9.81
CA ILE A 109 3.71 7.01 9.20
C ILE A 109 4.22 5.79 8.44
N CYS A 110 5.31 5.93 7.70
CA CYS A 110 5.84 4.91 6.81
C CYS A 110 6.70 3.88 7.56
N ASP A 111 6.07 3.19 8.50
CA ASP A 111 6.63 2.02 9.15
C ASP A 111 5.98 0.74 8.57
N ASP A 112 6.55 -0.43 8.92
CA ASP A 112 6.05 -1.74 8.49
C ASP A 112 4.71 -2.13 9.18
N LEU A 113 3.83 -1.16 9.45
CA LEU A 113 2.50 -1.39 10.02
C LEU A 113 1.43 -1.61 8.95
N CYS A 114 0.21 -1.85 9.45
CA CYS A 114 -0.95 -2.20 8.64
C CYS A 114 -1.44 -1.03 7.78
N GLY A 115 -1.95 -1.35 6.59
CA GLY A 115 -2.67 -0.40 5.73
C GLY A 115 -1.85 0.36 4.69
N LEU A 116 -0.52 0.15 4.66
CA LEU A 116 0.39 0.94 3.84
C LEU A 116 0.98 0.23 2.62
N ALA A 117 0.34 -0.85 2.17
CA ALA A 117 0.83 -1.72 1.09
C ALA A 117 2.20 -2.37 1.37
N THR A 118 2.57 -2.55 2.64
CA THR A 118 3.90 -2.99 3.08
C THR A 118 4.36 -4.29 2.41
N SER A 119 3.50 -5.31 2.34
CA SER A 119 3.82 -6.58 1.67
C SER A 119 4.09 -6.40 0.18
N SER A 120 3.18 -5.73 -0.54
CA SER A 120 3.32 -5.45 -1.97
C SER A 120 4.55 -4.59 -2.26
N ARG A 121 4.86 -3.61 -1.39
CA ARG A 121 6.04 -2.76 -1.49
C ARG A 121 7.33 -3.58 -1.33
N LYS A 122 7.40 -4.54 -0.40
CA LYS A 122 8.53 -5.47 -0.26
C LYS A 122 8.70 -6.35 -1.51
N HIS A 123 7.60 -6.84 -2.08
CA HIS A 123 7.64 -7.55 -3.36
C HIS A 123 8.15 -6.66 -4.50
N ALA A 124 7.77 -5.38 -4.53
CA ALA A 124 8.24 -4.43 -5.54
C ALA A 124 9.75 -4.20 -5.43
N ILE A 125 10.24 -3.94 -4.22
CA ILE A 125 11.67 -3.77 -3.95
C ILE A 125 12.45 -5.02 -4.40
N LYS A 126 11.93 -6.22 -4.14
CA LYS A 126 12.53 -7.47 -4.59
C LYS A 126 12.49 -7.62 -6.12
N LEU A 127 11.32 -7.42 -6.73
CA LEU A 127 11.07 -7.61 -8.17
C LEU A 127 11.96 -6.70 -9.02
N TRP A 128 12.15 -5.45 -8.60
CA TRP A 128 12.93 -4.47 -9.34
C TRP A 128 14.27 -4.11 -8.70
N ASN A 129 14.74 -4.93 -7.76
CA ASN A 129 16.05 -4.78 -7.09
C ASN A 129 16.27 -3.36 -6.53
N GLY A 130 15.25 -2.86 -5.83
CA GLY A 130 15.22 -1.55 -5.19
C GLY A 130 15.08 -0.36 -6.12
N LYS A 131 14.83 -0.56 -7.42
CA LYS A 131 14.67 0.52 -8.41
C LYS A 131 13.23 0.65 -8.87
N LEU A 132 12.79 1.88 -9.15
CA LEU A 132 11.52 2.12 -9.81
C LEU A 132 11.52 1.53 -11.24
N PRO A 133 10.40 0.96 -11.71
CA PRO A 133 10.30 0.31 -13.01
C PRO A 133 10.15 1.31 -14.17
N LYS A 134 11.10 2.24 -14.33
CA LYS A 134 11.02 3.36 -15.28
C LYS A 134 10.93 3.00 -16.77
N HIS A 135 11.02 1.71 -17.11
CA HIS A 135 10.95 1.19 -18.48
C HIS A 135 9.60 0.55 -18.80
N LEU A 136 8.68 0.49 -17.82
CA LEU A 136 7.33 -0.02 -17.97
C LEU A 136 6.34 1.13 -17.84
N ASP A 137 5.18 1.00 -18.47
CA ASP A 137 4.01 1.78 -18.10
C ASP A 137 3.44 1.29 -16.75
N ALA A 138 2.70 2.16 -16.06
CA ALA A 138 2.18 1.92 -14.72
C ALA A 138 1.22 0.73 -14.66
N VAL A 139 0.39 0.52 -15.68
CA VAL A 139 -0.56 -0.60 -15.74
C VAL A 139 0.21 -1.92 -15.80
N THR A 140 1.20 -2.01 -16.69
CA THR A 140 2.06 -3.20 -16.82
C THR A 140 2.85 -3.45 -15.54
N ALA A 141 3.46 -2.42 -14.95
CA ALA A 141 4.19 -2.54 -13.69
C ALA A 141 3.29 -3.05 -12.55
N ALA A 142 2.08 -2.50 -12.42
CA ALA A 142 1.12 -2.93 -11.40
C ALA A 142 0.67 -4.38 -11.62
N LYS A 143 0.44 -4.81 -12.87
CA LYS A 143 0.11 -6.21 -13.18
C LYS A 143 1.25 -7.17 -12.88
N TYR A 144 2.50 -6.78 -13.16
CA TYR A 144 3.67 -7.59 -12.84
C TYR A 144 3.83 -7.75 -11.33
N LEU A 145 3.66 -6.68 -10.56
CA LEU A 145 3.70 -6.77 -9.11
C LEU A 145 2.55 -7.64 -8.58
N TYR A 146 1.34 -7.46 -9.12
CA TYR A 146 0.15 -8.24 -8.76
C TYR A 146 0.36 -9.73 -8.98
N GLY A 147 0.91 -10.09 -10.13
CA GLY A 147 1.30 -11.46 -10.45
C GLY A 147 2.39 -11.97 -9.53
N ALA A 148 3.43 -11.18 -9.24
CA ALA A 148 4.55 -11.59 -8.40
C ALA A 148 4.13 -11.90 -6.96
N GLU A 149 3.34 -11.03 -6.32
CA GLU A 149 2.85 -11.26 -4.95
C GLU A 149 1.89 -12.46 -4.92
N ASN A 150 0.87 -12.49 -5.78
CA ASN A 150 -0.10 -13.59 -5.77
C ASN A 150 0.53 -14.95 -6.15
N PHE A 151 1.51 -14.99 -7.06
CA PHE A 151 2.21 -16.22 -7.41
C PHE A 151 3.02 -16.78 -6.23
N GLU A 152 3.61 -15.94 -5.38
CA GLU A 152 4.30 -16.41 -4.17
C GLU A 152 3.34 -17.06 -3.15
N HIS A 153 2.07 -16.63 -3.15
CA HIS A 153 1.03 -17.17 -2.29
C HIS A 153 0.34 -18.44 -2.83
N PHE A 154 0.41 -18.71 -4.14
CA PHE A 154 -0.13 -19.94 -4.73
C PHE A 154 0.55 -21.19 -4.14
N GLY A 155 -0.24 -21.99 -3.41
CA GLY A 155 0.19 -23.30 -2.89
C GLY A 155 1.18 -23.26 -1.72
N LYS A 156 1.47 -22.07 -1.15
CA LYS A 156 2.41 -21.90 -0.04
C LYS A 156 1.73 -21.28 1.18
N ALA A 157 1.03 -22.08 1.97
CA ALA A 157 0.71 -21.69 3.34
C ALA A 157 1.98 -21.81 4.21
N LYS A 158 2.36 -20.73 4.90
CA LYS A 158 3.30 -20.80 6.04
C LYS A 158 2.50 -20.63 7.33
N GLY A 159 2.41 -21.69 8.13
CA GLY A 159 1.81 -21.67 9.48
C GLY A 159 0.64 -22.62 9.69
N PRO A 160 0.19 -22.80 10.94
CA PRO A 160 -0.96 -23.64 11.29
C PRO A 160 -2.29 -22.94 10.97
N MET A 161 -2.51 -22.59 9.71
CA MET A 161 -3.81 -22.09 9.22
C MET A 161 -4.73 -23.26 8.83
N LYS A 162 -6.05 -23.10 9.00
CA LYS A 162 -7.06 -24.12 8.65
C LYS A 162 -7.05 -24.36 7.14
N GLU A 163 -7.42 -25.57 6.69
CA GLU A 163 -7.37 -25.99 5.27
C GLU A 163 -7.95 -24.94 4.31
N TRP A 164 -9.09 -24.32 4.65
CA TRP A 164 -9.76 -23.31 3.81
C TRP A 164 -9.01 -21.97 3.69
N GLU A 165 -8.17 -21.63 4.67
CA GLU A 165 -7.28 -20.45 4.63
C GLU A 165 -6.06 -20.70 3.72
N ARG A 166 -5.68 -21.97 3.48
CA ARG A 166 -4.53 -22.36 2.65
C ARG A 166 -4.80 -22.27 1.15
N VAL A 167 -6.07 -22.25 0.73
CA VAL A 167 -6.49 -22.37 -0.68
C VAL A 167 -6.90 -21.03 -1.31
N SER A 168 -7.02 -19.94 -0.55
CA SER A 168 -7.72 -18.74 -1.02
C SER A 168 -7.06 -17.38 -0.76
N TYR A 169 -5.81 -17.32 -0.27
CA TYR A 169 -5.14 -16.02 -0.15
C TYR A 169 -4.76 -15.49 -1.55
N SER A 170 -5.64 -14.65 -2.10
CA SER A 170 -5.32 -13.74 -3.20
C SER A 170 -5.36 -12.32 -2.66
N ALA A 171 -4.22 -11.63 -2.74
CA ALA A 171 -4.18 -10.20 -2.54
C ALA A 171 -4.96 -9.53 -3.68
N GLY A 172 -5.76 -8.51 -3.38
CA GLY A 172 -6.43 -7.74 -4.42
C GLY A 172 -5.49 -6.75 -5.11
N SER A 173 -5.92 -6.16 -6.23
CA SER A 173 -5.05 -5.33 -7.06
C SER A 173 -4.82 -3.91 -6.52
N GLN A 174 -5.48 -3.51 -5.42
CA GLN A 174 -5.44 -2.13 -4.96
C GLN A 174 -4.05 -1.63 -4.53
N ASP A 175 -3.26 -2.48 -3.85
CA ASP A 175 -1.92 -2.12 -3.37
C ASP A 175 -0.98 -1.91 -4.55
N HIS A 176 -1.06 -2.85 -5.49
CA HIS A 176 -0.29 -2.90 -6.72
C HIS A 176 -0.48 -1.64 -7.58
N ILE A 177 -1.74 -1.28 -7.81
CA ILE A 177 -2.08 -0.09 -8.58
C ILE A 177 -1.70 1.16 -7.79
N GLY A 178 -2.10 1.25 -6.53
CA GLY A 178 -1.84 2.44 -5.72
C GLY A 178 -0.35 2.70 -5.40
N LEU A 179 0.54 1.71 -5.56
CA LEU A 179 2.00 1.91 -5.51
C LEU A 179 2.58 2.43 -6.83
N MET A 180 2.01 2.06 -7.98
CA MET A 180 2.54 2.44 -9.31
C MET A 180 1.91 3.71 -9.87
N PHE A 181 0.71 4.07 -9.40
CA PHE A 181 -0.05 5.21 -9.84
C PHE A 181 0.11 6.33 -8.82
N PRO A 182 0.68 7.50 -9.18
CA PRO A 182 0.80 8.63 -8.28
C PRO A 182 -0.56 9.22 -7.91
N GLY A 183 -0.59 10.26 -7.09
CA GLY A 183 -1.80 11.02 -6.78
C GLY A 183 -2.91 10.22 -6.09
N ILE A 184 -4.15 10.59 -6.41
CA ILE A 184 -5.37 9.98 -5.86
C ILE A 184 -6.03 9.16 -6.97
N ASN A 185 -6.31 7.89 -6.70
CA ASN A 185 -6.79 6.93 -7.69
C ASN A 185 -8.11 6.31 -7.25
N ARG A 186 -9.10 6.27 -8.16
CA ARG A 186 -10.34 5.50 -8.04
C ARG A 186 -10.32 4.32 -8.97
N LEU A 187 -10.36 3.13 -8.39
CA LEU A 187 -10.27 1.84 -9.08
C LEU A 187 -11.67 1.22 -9.14
N ASN A 188 -12.30 1.14 -10.30
CA ASN A 188 -13.69 0.67 -10.44
C ASN A 188 -13.75 -0.82 -10.79
N TYR A 189 -14.39 -1.64 -9.96
CA TYR A 189 -14.48 -3.09 -10.13
C TYR A 189 -15.90 -3.54 -10.48
N THR A 190 -15.99 -4.50 -11.41
CA THR A 190 -17.24 -5.04 -11.96
C THR A 190 -17.19 -6.56 -12.10
N GLY A 191 -16.96 -7.27 -11.00
CA GLY A 191 -16.94 -8.74 -10.95
C GLY A 191 -15.61 -9.40 -11.33
N GLN A 192 -14.49 -8.67 -11.28
CA GLN A 192 -13.16 -9.12 -11.72
C GLN A 192 -12.07 -8.80 -10.70
N HIS A 193 -10.93 -9.49 -10.82
CA HIS A 193 -9.73 -9.24 -9.99
C HIS A 193 -8.97 -7.97 -10.36
N TRP A 194 -9.14 -7.48 -11.59
CA TRP A 194 -8.55 -6.24 -12.08
C TRP A 194 -9.67 -5.22 -12.30
N PRO A 195 -9.46 -3.92 -11.98
CA PRO A 195 -10.50 -2.93 -12.18
C PRO A 195 -10.83 -2.79 -13.68
N SER A 196 -12.09 -2.50 -13.96
CA SER A 196 -12.59 -2.19 -15.29
C SER A 196 -12.18 -0.81 -15.78
N SER A 197 -11.90 0.11 -14.86
CA SER A 197 -11.34 1.42 -15.17
C SER A 197 -10.64 2.03 -13.96
N VAL A 198 -9.75 2.98 -14.23
CA VAL A 198 -9.10 3.81 -13.23
C VAL A 198 -9.32 5.28 -13.55
N ARG A 199 -9.70 6.07 -12.55
CA ARG A 199 -9.66 7.53 -12.60
C ARG A 199 -8.59 8.05 -11.67
N HIS A 200 -7.89 9.08 -12.10
CA HIS A 200 -6.68 9.55 -11.45
C HIS A 200 -6.72 11.08 -11.30
N ILE A 201 -6.36 11.60 -10.13
CA ILE A 201 -6.29 13.03 -9.84
C ILE A 201 -4.84 13.40 -9.47
N MET A 202 -4.30 14.35 -10.24
CA MET A 202 -3.00 15.00 -10.02
C MET A 202 -3.14 16.52 -9.86
N ASP A 203 -4.38 17.00 -9.81
CA ASP A 203 -4.67 18.42 -9.63
C ASP A 203 -4.14 18.88 -8.27
N LYS A 204 -3.23 19.86 -8.30
CA LYS A 204 -2.56 20.34 -7.10
C LYS A 204 -3.53 20.98 -6.11
N THR A 205 -4.57 21.66 -6.58
CA THR A 205 -5.54 22.31 -5.70
C THR A 205 -6.33 21.27 -4.92
N ILE A 206 -6.80 20.21 -5.58
CA ILE A 206 -7.49 19.10 -4.89
C ILE A 206 -6.54 18.38 -3.92
N VAL A 207 -5.30 18.15 -4.34
CA VAL A 207 -4.28 17.46 -3.53
C VAL A 207 -3.93 18.25 -2.27
N GLU A 208 -3.60 19.53 -2.42
CA GLU A 208 -3.27 20.43 -1.29
C GLU A 208 -4.46 20.59 -0.35
N TRP A 209 -5.68 20.66 -0.88
CA TRP A 209 -6.89 20.64 -0.08
C TRP A 209 -7.02 19.34 0.73
N LEU A 210 -6.88 18.17 0.10
CA LEU A 210 -7.01 16.89 0.80
C LEU A 210 -5.93 16.72 1.87
N GLU A 211 -4.69 17.09 1.57
CA GLU A 211 -3.59 17.14 2.54
C GLU A 211 -3.93 18.05 3.72
N SER A 212 -4.58 19.20 3.47
CA SER A 212 -4.97 20.14 4.53
C SER A 212 -6.02 19.57 5.48
N VAL A 213 -6.98 18.78 4.99
CA VAL A 213 -8.08 18.25 5.83
C VAL A 213 -7.81 16.85 6.38
N LEU A 214 -6.89 16.08 5.79
CA LEU A 214 -6.57 14.72 6.22
C LEU A 214 -5.54 14.72 7.36
N ASN A 215 -5.90 14.07 8.46
CA ASN A 215 -5.07 13.93 9.66
C ASN A 215 -4.87 12.43 9.94
N ILE A 216 -3.64 12.02 10.22
CA ILE A 216 -3.30 10.62 10.47
C ILE A 216 -2.76 10.45 11.89
N ILE A 217 -3.39 9.60 12.69
CA ILE A 217 -2.91 9.28 14.04
C ILE A 217 -2.54 7.80 14.11
N LYS A 218 -1.42 7.50 14.76
CA LYS A 218 -1.05 6.12 15.08
C LYS A 218 -1.93 5.60 16.21
N ILE A 219 -2.56 4.46 15.98
CA ILE A 219 -3.38 3.80 17.00
C ILE A 219 -2.43 3.26 18.09
N PRO A 220 -2.65 3.59 19.38
CA PRO A 220 -1.62 3.43 20.42
C PRO A 220 -1.47 1.99 20.95
N PHE A 221 -2.31 1.04 20.55
CA PHE A 221 -2.25 -0.34 21.03
C PHE A 221 -1.62 -1.28 19.98
N GLU A 222 -0.96 -2.32 20.49
CA GLU A 222 -0.03 -3.21 19.78
C GLU A 222 -0.63 -3.93 18.55
N SER A 223 0.27 -4.48 17.73
CA SER A 223 -0.02 -5.28 16.54
C SER A 223 -1.19 -6.27 16.72
N ARG A 224 -1.88 -6.56 15.61
CA ARG A 224 -2.92 -7.59 15.52
C ARG A 224 -2.49 -8.89 16.22
N PRO A 225 -3.43 -9.66 16.81
CA PRO A 225 -3.11 -10.96 17.38
C PRO A 225 -2.30 -11.86 16.43
N ALA A 226 -1.46 -12.73 16.97
CA ALA A 226 -0.72 -13.70 16.15
C ALA A 226 -1.68 -14.57 15.33
N ASN A 227 -1.36 -14.82 14.06
CA ASN A 227 -2.20 -15.55 13.11
C ASN A 227 -3.57 -14.90 12.83
N PHE A 228 -3.69 -13.58 13.01
CA PHE A 228 -4.92 -12.85 12.73
C PHE A 228 -5.34 -12.94 11.25
N ASN A 229 -6.63 -13.21 11.03
CA ASN A 229 -7.27 -13.19 9.73
C ASN A 229 -8.52 -12.30 9.80
N SER A 230 -8.51 -11.17 9.10
CA SER A 230 -9.64 -10.23 9.06
C SER A 230 -10.89 -10.80 8.37
N GLN A 231 -10.73 -11.86 7.58
CA GLN A 231 -11.82 -12.55 6.88
C GLN A 231 -12.30 -13.80 7.63
N ARG A 232 -11.85 -14.03 8.88
CA ARG A 232 -12.27 -15.17 9.70
C ARG A 232 -13.79 -15.32 9.79
N VAL A 233 -14.49 -14.18 9.86
CA VAL A 233 -15.94 -14.10 9.64
C VAL A 233 -16.15 -13.26 8.40
N ASN A 234 -16.64 -13.90 7.35
CA ASN A 234 -16.99 -13.26 6.10
C ASN A 234 -18.46 -13.53 5.77
N ASN A 235 -19.30 -12.54 6.07
CA ASN A 235 -20.74 -12.61 5.88
C ASN A 235 -21.14 -12.62 4.39
N LEU A 236 -20.22 -12.28 3.48
CA LEU A 236 -20.47 -12.28 2.05
C LEU A 236 -20.31 -13.67 1.43
N THR A 237 -19.54 -14.54 2.08
CA THR A 237 -19.39 -15.95 1.69
C THR A 237 -20.29 -16.90 2.48
N ASP A 238 -20.99 -16.41 3.50
CA ASP A 238 -21.93 -17.21 4.29
C ASP A 238 -23.24 -17.46 3.52
N GLU A 239 -23.47 -18.72 3.13
CA GLU A 239 -24.65 -19.14 2.38
C GLU A 239 -25.97 -19.02 3.16
N SER A 240 -25.91 -18.94 4.50
CA SER A 240 -27.09 -18.71 5.34
C SER A 240 -27.62 -17.28 5.25
N ILE A 241 -26.79 -16.35 4.77
CA ILE A 241 -27.17 -14.95 4.55
C ILE A 241 -27.72 -14.79 3.13
N SER A 242 -28.95 -14.30 3.04
CA SER A 242 -29.61 -14.08 1.75
C SER A 242 -28.80 -13.17 0.83
N LEU A 243 -28.87 -13.42 -0.49
CA LEU A 243 -28.20 -12.59 -1.48
C LEU A 243 -28.58 -11.10 -1.34
N GLU A 244 -29.84 -10.80 -1.06
CA GLU A 244 -30.32 -9.44 -0.83
C GLU A 244 -29.56 -8.72 0.30
N LYS A 245 -29.34 -9.41 1.43
CA LYS A 245 -28.57 -8.85 2.55
C LYS A 245 -27.11 -8.64 2.20
N ARG A 246 -26.51 -9.59 1.48
CA ARG A 246 -25.11 -9.47 1.01
C ARG A 246 -24.95 -8.31 0.02
N VAL A 247 -25.90 -8.16 -0.91
CA VAL A 247 -25.96 -7.01 -1.82
C VAL A 247 -26.08 -5.70 -1.05
N ALA A 248 -26.94 -5.62 -0.04
CA ALA A 248 -27.08 -4.42 0.79
C ALA A 248 -25.77 -4.04 1.51
N MET A 249 -25.03 -5.02 2.03
CA MET A 249 -23.72 -4.80 2.67
C MET A 249 -22.68 -4.25 1.68
N VAL A 250 -22.54 -4.87 0.51
CA VAL A 250 -21.55 -4.42 -0.49
C VAL A 250 -21.96 -3.08 -1.12
N LYS A 251 -23.26 -2.86 -1.32
CA LYS A 251 -23.77 -1.57 -1.80
C LYS A 251 -23.45 -0.45 -0.83
N LEU A 252 -23.58 -0.66 0.48
CA LEU A 252 -23.19 0.33 1.48
C LEU A 252 -21.72 0.72 1.35
N LEU A 253 -20.83 -0.25 1.14
CA LEU A 253 -19.40 -0.01 0.89
C LEU A 253 -19.17 0.76 -0.42
N SER A 254 -19.88 0.39 -1.49
CA SER A 254 -19.79 1.09 -2.78
C SER A 254 -20.24 2.55 -2.67
N ASP A 255 -21.42 2.79 -2.08
CA ASP A 255 -21.98 4.12 -1.90
C ASP A 255 -21.06 5.01 -1.03
N ALA A 256 -20.44 4.42 0.00
CA ALA A 256 -19.45 5.10 0.83
C ALA A 256 -18.22 5.52 0.01
N SER A 257 -17.68 4.63 -0.83
CA SER A 257 -16.56 4.96 -1.72
C SER A 257 -16.92 6.05 -2.73
N ASP A 258 -18.12 6.03 -3.29
CA ASP A 258 -18.60 7.02 -4.24
C ASP A 258 -18.76 8.39 -3.58
N LEU A 259 -19.25 8.42 -2.35
CA LEU A 259 -19.37 9.64 -1.55
C LEU A 259 -17.99 10.25 -1.25
N VAL A 260 -17.00 9.43 -0.87
CA VAL A 260 -15.62 9.91 -0.68
C VAL A 260 -15.05 10.47 -1.97
N TRP A 261 -15.20 9.77 -3.10
CA TRP A 261 -14.69 10.25 -4.37
C TRP A 261 -15.30 11.59 -4.76
N LYS A 262 -16.63 11.69 -4.66
CA LYS A 262 -17.37 12.94 -4.91
C LYS A 262 -16.85 14.06 -4.00
N GLY A 263 -16.73 13.80 -2.71
CA GLY A 263 -16.22 14.75 -1.73
C GLY A 263 -14.82 15.24 -2.06
N ILE A 264 -13.92 14.36 -2.49
CA ILE A 264 -12.57 14.76 -2.95
C ILE A 264 -12.67 15.67 -4.17
N THR A 265 -13.45 15.29 -5.19
CA THR A 265 -13.54 16.06 -6.44
C THR A 265 -14.21 17.42 -6.26
N GLU A 266 -15.09 17.56 -5.27
CA GLU A 266 -15.81 18.80 -4.95
C GLU A 266 -15.18 19.57 -3.78
N MET A 267 -14.10 19.05 -3.19
CA MET A 267 -13.45 19.59 -1.99
C MET A 267 -14.41 19.76 -0.80
N ASP A 268 -15.30 18.78 -0.60
CA ASP A 268 -16.32 18.71 0.45
C ASP A 268 -15.84 17.76 1.58
N SER A 269 -15.40 18.36 2.69
CA SER A 269 -14.88 17.65 3.87
C SER A 269 -15.96 16.83 4.59
N ASP A 270 -17.21 17.30 4.61
CA ASP A 270 -18.35 16.60 5.21
C ASP A 270 -18.66 15.31 4.44
N ALA A 271 -18.66 15.37 3.10
CA ALA A 271 -18.86 14.21 2.25
C ALA A 271 -17.73 13.17 2.41
N VAL A 272 -16.46 13.62 2.41
CA VAL A 272 -15.31 12.72 2.63
C VAL A 272 -15.42 12.05 4.01
N GLY A 273 -15.58 12.84 5.08
CA GLY A 273 -15.70 12.34 6.44
C GLY A 273 -16.83 11.31 6.58
N LYS A 274 -18.04 11.66 6.12
CA LYS A 274 -19.18 10.74 6.16
C LYS A 274 -18.91 9.44 5.40
N GLY A 275 -18.29 9.51 4.23
CA GLY A 275 -17.96 8.33 3.43
C GLY A 275 -16.91 7.42 4.11
N LEU A 276 -15.94 8.00 4.83
CA LEU A 276 -14.99 7.22 5.65
C LEU A 276 -15.71 6.47 6.78
N SER A 277 -16.57 7.14 7.54
CA SER A 277 -17.33 6.51 8.62
C SER A 277 -18.32 5.47 8.11
N ASP A 278 -18.94 5.69 6.94
CA ASP A 278 -19.82 4.71 6.32
C ASP A 278 -19.05 3.49 5.79
N THR A 279 -17.79 3.65 5.37
CA THR A 279 -16.89 2.53 5.04
C THR A 279 -16.66 1.65 6.27
N MET A 280 -16.41 2.24 7.44
CA MET A 280 -16.27 1.50 8.70
C MET A 280 -17.52 0.70 9.05
N LYS A 281 -18.71 1.30 8.91
CA LYS A 281 -20.00 0.62 9.14
C LYS A 281 -20.19 -0.54 8.16
N ALA A 282 -19.87 -0.33 6.88
CA ALA A 282 -19.94 -1.39 5.89
C ALA A 282 -19.03 -2.55 6.28
N TRP A 283 -17.75 -2.28 6.60
CA TRP A 283 -16.80 -3.28 7.07
C TRP A 283 -17.27 -4.03 8.31
N GLU A 284 -17.83 -3.35 9.32
CA GLU A 284 -18.37 -3.98 10.52
C GLU A 284 -19.48 -5.00 10.21
N THR A 285 -20.33 -4.70 9.21
CA THR A 285 -21.41 -5.61 8.79
C THR A 285 -20.94 -6.78 7.94
N MET A 286 -19.95 -6.61 7.06
CA MET A 286 -19.50 -7.66 6.13
C MET A 286 -18.35 -8.51 6.68
N LEU A 287 -17.42 -7.87 7.39
CA LEU A 287 -16.14 -8.41 7.84
C LEU A 287 -15.81 -7.83 9.23
N PRO A 288 -16.52 -8.21 10.30
CA PRO A 288 -16.42 -7.56 11.60
C PRO A 288 -15.00 -7.53 12.18
N TYR A 289 -14.16 -8.51 11.86
CA TYR A 289 -12.76 -8.56 12.29
C TYR A 289 -11.87 -7.54 11.58
N THR A 290 -12.30 -6.97 10.45
CA THR A 290 -11.60 -5.83 9.81
C THR A 290 -11.62 -4.60 10.69
N VAL A 291 -12.73 -4.36 11.40
CA VAL A 291 -12.90 -3.21 12.30
C VAL A 291 -12.45 -3.54 13.72
N ASP A 292 -12.70 -4.76 14.19
CA ASP A 292 -12.33 -5.18 15.54
C ASP A 292 -11.50 -6.47 15.52
N PRO A 293 -10.16 -6.38 15.44
CA PRO A 293 -9.29 -7.54 15.38
C PRO A 293 -9.25 -8.33 16.70
N TYR A 294 -9.73 -7.76 17.81
CA TYR A 294 -9.74 -8.37 19.14
C TYR A 294 -11.09 -9.00 19.48
N ARG A 295 -12.07 -8.92 18.55
CA ARG A 295 -13.43 -9.43 18.75
C ARG A 295 -13.44 -10.89 19.20
N GLY A 296 -13.95 -11.12 20.41
CA GLY A 296 -14.08 -12.46 21.00
C GLY A 296 -12.75 -13.09 21.47
N GLU A 297 -11.64 -12.38 21.33
CA GLU A 297 -10.30 -12.80 21.77
C GLU A 297 -9.85 -11.99 23.00
N ASP A 298 -10.07 -10.67 22.99
CA ASP A 298 -9.71 -9.74 24.07
C ASP A 298 -10.75 -8.61 24.18
N SER A 299 -11.62 -8.72 25.18
CA SER A 299 -12.73 -7.77 25.37
C SER A 299 -12.25 -6.38 25.79
N GLU A 300 -11.13 -6.29 26.53
CA GLU A 300 -10.59 -5.01 26.99
C GLU A 300 -10.01 -4.24 25.80
N LYS A 301 -9.22 -4.90 24.96
CA LYS A 301 -8.68 -4.27 23.73
C LYS A 301 -9.75 -3.92 22.71
N SER A 302 -10.77 -4.77 22.55
CA SER A 302 -11.93 -4.46 21.71
C SER A 302 -12.64 -3.18 22.19
N GLN A 303 -12.85 -3.05 23.51
CA GLN A 303 -13.43 -1.84 24.10
C GLN A 303 -12.54 -0.61 23.90
N GLN A 304 -11.23 -0.71 24.16
CA GLN A 304 -10.29 0.39 23.96
C GLN A 304 -10.26 0.87 22.50
N LEU A 305 -10.29 -0.06 21.53
CA LEU A 305 -10.34 0.28 20.11
C LEU A 305 -11.65 0.97 19.72
N ARG A 306 -12.79 0.50 20.26
CA ARG A 306 -14.08 1.15 20.08
C ARG A 306 -14.07 2.57 20.64
N GLU A 307 -13.63 2.75 21.87
CA GLU A 307 -13.55 4.06 22.52
C GLU A 307 -12.65 5.01 21.72
N TYR A 308 -11.49 4.51 21.28
CA TYR A 308 -10.55 5.27 20.46
C TYR A 308 -11.16 5.70 19.12
N TRP A 309 -11.86 4.80 18.41
CA TRP A 309 -12.58 5.15 17.19
C TRP A 309 -13.68 6.20 17.46
N THR A 310 -14.56 5.94 18.44
CA THR A 310 -15.70 6.84 18.74
C THR A 310 -15.27 8.23 19.22
N LYS A 311 -14.07 8.38 19.80
CA LYS A 311 -13.49 9.67 20.14
C LYS A 311 -13.35 10.59 18.91
N TYR A 312 -13.07 10.03 17.74
CA TYR A 312 -12.81 10.77 16.50
C TYR A 312 -13.89 10.58 15.43
N ASP A 313 -14.89 9.74 15.63
CA ASP A 313 -16.06 9.66 14.74
C ASP A 313 -17.19 10.55 15.28
N ILE A 314 -16.91 11.86 15.36
CA ILE A 314 -17.80 12.88 15.90
C ILE A 314 -18.02 14.00 14.87
N PRO A 315 -19.09 14.80 14.98
CA PRO A 315 -19.38 15.86 14.01
C PRO A 315 -18.22 16.85 13.80
N TYR A 316 -17.38 17.06 14.81
CA TYR A 316 -16.22 17.94 14.76
C TYR A 316 -15.14 17.42 13.78
N THR A 317 -14.82 16.14 13.85
CA THR A 317 -13.80 15.47 13.03
C THR A 317 -14.40 14.77 11.81
N LYS A 318 -15.58 15.23 11.33
CA LYS A 318 -16.35 14.89 10.11
C LYS A 318 -16.57 13.40 9.77
N GLY A 319 -15.55 12.57 9.91
CA GLY A 319 -15.55 11.13 10.01
C GLY A 319 -14.13 10.56 9.96
N CYS A 320 -14.00 9.26 10.18
CA CYS A 320 -12.70 8.59 10.22
C CYS A 320 -12.76 7.12 9.78
N LEU A 321 -11.60 6.58 9.40
CA LEU A 321 -11.43 5.21 8.89
C LEU A 321 -10.05 4.67 9.27
N PHE A 322 -9.96 3.37 9.56
CA PHE A 322 -8.66 2.72 9.71
C PHE A 322 -7.92 2.58 8.37
N SER A 323 -6.61 2.81 8.39
CA SER A 323 -5.76 2.43 7.27
C SER A 323 -5.62 0.90 7.24
N GLY A 324 -6.42 0.25 6.40
CA GLY A 324 -6.48 -1.21 6.32
C GLY A 324 -7.25 -1.89 7.46
N ALA A 325 -7.09 -3.21 7.58
CA ALA A 325 -7.93 -4.04 8.45
C ALA A 325 -7.50 -4.03 9.92
N GLY A 326 -7.90 -3.03 10.72
CA GLY A 326 -7.74 -3.06 12.18
C GLY A 326 -6.29 -2.93 12.63
N GLY A 327 -5.94 -1.74 13.11
CA GLY A 327 -4.61 -1.40 13.64
C GLY A 327 -3.73 -0.58 12.69
N GLY A 328 -2.66 0.01 13.23
CA GLY A 328 -1.74 0.89 12.52
C GLY A 328 -2.14 2.35 12.67
N TYR A 329 -3.02 2.83 11.79
CA TYR A 329 -3.35 4.24 11.67
C TYR A 329 -4.86 4.49 11.57
N LEU A 330 -5.30 5.60 12.17
CA LEU A 330 -6.62 6.18 11.99
C LEU A 330 -6.50 7.42 11.11
N MET A 331 -7.22 7.44 10.00
CA MET A 331 -7.36 8.57 9.09
C MET A 331 -8.60 9.37 9.50
N ILE A 332 -8.44 10.67 9.70
CA ILE A 332 -9.47 11.56 10.26
C ILE A 332 -9.59 12.78 9.35
N ILE A 333 -10.81 13.20 9.05
CA ILE A 333 -11.08 14.40 8.24
C ILE A 333 -11.46 15.56 9.14
N SER A 334 -10.72 16.66 9.09
CA SER A 334 -11.07 17.87 9.84
C SER A 334 -10.69 19.08 9.02
N ASP A 335 -11.65 19.98 8.81
CA ASP A 335 -11.46 21.31 8.24
C ASP A 335 -11.37 22.40 9.32
N SER A 336 -11.33 22.00 10.60
CA SER A 336 -11.11 22.88 11.74
C SER A 336 -9.63 23.28 11.88
N ASP A 337 -9.39 24.51 12.33
CA ASP A 337 -8.05 25.02 12.65
C ASP A 337 -7.50 24.44 13.97
N GLU A 338 -8.32 23.79 14.81
CA GLU A 338 -7.79 23.21 16.04
C GLU A 338 -6.97 21.94 15.78
N VAL A 339 -5.86 21.85 16.50
CA VAL A 339 -4.89 20.78 16.33
C VAL A 339 -5.44 19.49 16.93
N ILE A 340 -5.51 18.43 16.12
CA ILE A 340 -5.73 17.08 16.62
C ILE A 340 -4.40 16.58 17.20
N GLU A 341 -4.35 16.41 18.52
CA GLU A 341 -3.12 16.02 19.23
C GLU A 341 -2.55 14.71 18.68
N GLY A 342 -1.24 14.71 18.37
CA GLY A 342 -0.54 13.55 17.82
C GLY A 342 -0.85 13.25 16.35
N ALA A 343 -1.65 14.07 15.67
CA ALA A 343 -1.88 13.92 14.24
C ALA A 343 -0.66 14.30 13.41
N MET A 344 -0.42 13.49 12.40
CA MET A 344 0.59 13.67 11.37
C MET A 344 -0.09 14.03 10.05
N LYS A 345 0.62 14.79 9.22
CA LYS A 345 0.20 15.14 7.87
C LYS A 345 0.99 14.32 6.86
N ILE A 346 0.35 13.97 5.76
CA ILE A 346 1.00 13.29 4.65
C ILE A 346 1.37 14.28 3.55
N GLN A 347 2.24 13.84 2.66
CA GLN A 347 2.41 14.44 1.35
C GLN A 347 2.02 13.41 0.29
N ILE A 348 1.01 13.73 -0.53
CA ILE A 348 0.60 12.97 -1.69
C ILE A 348 1.71 13.07 -2.74
N ASN A 349 2.08 11.92 -3.29
CA ASN A 349 3.16 11.84 -4.24
C ASN A 349 2.64 12.07 -5.67
N LEU A 350 3.13 13.13 -6.30
CA LEU A 350 2.82 13.47 -7.69
C LEU A 350 3.99 13.13 -8.65
N ASP A 351 5.05 12.49 -8.15
CA ASP A 351 6.21 12.16 -8.95
C ASP A 351 5.92 10.96 -9.87
N GLU A 352 6.43 10.98 -11.09
CA GLU A 352 6.29 9.85 -12.02
C GLU A 352 7.05 8.61 -11.52
N ILE A 353 6.29 7.56 -11.19
CA ILE A 353 6.84 6.24 -10.84
C ILE A 353 7.23 5.45 -12.10
N CYS A 354 6.33 5.49 -13.09
CA CYS A 354 6.43 4.83 -14.39
C CYS A 354 6.24 5.89 -15.49
N PRO A 355 7.31 6.34 -16.17
CA PRO A 355 7.22 7.40 -17.18
C PRO A 355 6.32 7.04 -18.37
N ASN A 356 5.71 8.06 -19.00
CA ASN A 356 4.84 7.93 -20.19
C ASN A 356 3.60 7.03 -19.99
N SER A 357 3.13 6.89 -18.76
CA SER A 357 1.97 6.05 -18.45
C SER A 357 0.66 6.76 -18.78
N THR A 358 -0.27 6.03 -19.39
CA THR A 358 -1.70 6.39 -19.34
C THR A 358 -2.27 5.80 -18.07
N TYR A 359 -2.63 6.66 -17.12
CA TYR A 359 -3.23 6.25 -15.83
C TYR A 359 -4.74 6.00 -15.94
N GLU A 360 -5.27 5.99 -17.15
CA GLU A 360 -6.67 5.72 -17.48
C GLU A 360 -6.73 4.57 -18.49
N PHE A 361 -7.69 3.66 -18.30
CA PHE A 361 -8.01 2.57 -19.20
C PHE A 361 -9.46 2.11 -19.00
#